data_AF-A0A956CUB9-F1
#
_entry.id   AF-A0A956CUB9-F1
#
_cell.length_a   1.000
_cell.length_b   1.000
_cell.length_c   1.000
_cell.angle_alpha   90.00
_cell.angle_beta   90.00
_cell.angle_gamma   90.00
#
_symmetry.space_group_name_H-M   'P 1'
#
loop_
_entity.id
_entity.type
_entity.pdbx_description
1 polymer ?
#
loop_
_entity_poly.entity_id
_entity_poly.type
_entity_poly.pdbx_seq_one_letter_code
_entity_poly.pdbx_strand_id
1 'polypeptide(L)'
;MRMSFLSCSVLLVLGAGCDGAPTGVDAGGVADGGIADSGVPTDGGSPLPPEPVIGGMLGEYEVPIDGPLSAYARYQITDVHWFHDPDRNRMVLEYTLPAEMIGTPHFLDLDGADGDLVPPIAVAGAAGTGVCEQSGTRMTCTEMLTGVPVDLPAIEAAEATGTLPPERAAVSRHFASDPIGILRFELP
;
A
#
# COMPACT_ATOMS: atom_id res chain seq x y z
N MET A 1 -16.41 0.84 -42.30
CA MET A 1 -16.11 -0.37 -41.50
C MET A 1 -16.90 -0.29 -40.20
N ARG A 2 -17.84 -1.21 -39.99
CA ARG A 2 -18.71 -1.28 -38.81
C ARG A 2 -18.11 -2.31 -37.86
N MET A 3 -17.71 -1.91 -36.66
CA MET A 3 -17.30 -2.84 -35.60
C MET A 3 -18.45 -2.99 -34.62
N SER A 4 -18.92 -4.23 -34.51
CA SER A 4 -20.00 -4.67 -33.64
C SER A 4 -19.57 -4.65 -32.18
N PHE A 5 -20.44 -4.10 -31.33
CA PHE A 5 -20.37 -4.22 -29.88
C PHE A 5 -20.85 -5.61 -29.47
N LEU A 6 -19.99 -6.42 -28.84
CA LEU A 6 -20.41 -7.62 -28.14
C LEU A 6 -20.91 -7.23 -26.75
N SER A 7 -22.21 -7.39 -26.57
CA SER A 7 -22.92 -7.36 -25.30
C SER A 7 -22.50 -8.55 -24.44
N CYS A 8 -21.93 -8.31 -23.27
CA CYS A 8 -21.80 -9.31 -22.22
C CYS A 8 -22.95 -9.10 -21.24
N SER A 9 -23.97 -9.94 -21.37
CA SER A 9 -25.03 -10.08 -20.38
C SER A 9 -24.70 -11.27 -19.47
N VAL A 10 -25.31 -11.26 -18.28
CA VAL A 10 -25.52 -12.43 -17.40
C VAL A 10 -24.32 -12.68 -16.44
N LEU A 11 -24.45 -12.79 -15.12
CA LEU A 11 -25.40 -13.55 -14.29
C LEU A 11 -25.46 -12.93 -12.87
N LEU A 12 -26.67 -12.65 -12.37
CA LEU A 12 -26.92 -12.24 -10.99
C LEU A 12 -27.11 -13.51 -10.14
N VAL A 13 -26.18 -13.83 -9.22
CA VAL A 13 -26.32 -14.95 -8.30
C VAL A 13 -26.86 -14.43 -6.96
N LEU A 14 -28.15 -14.70 -6.72
CA LEU A 14 -28.80 -14.56 -5.42
C LEU A 14 -28.39 -15.74 -4.54
N GLY A 15 -27.46 -15.52 -3.61
CA GLY A 15 -27.08 -16.46 -2.56
C GLY A 15 -27.64 -16.02 -1.21
N ALA A 16 -28.74 -16.65 -0.78
CA ALA A 16 -29.23 -16.59 0.59
C ALA A 16 -28.55 -17.69 1.42
N GLY A 17 -27.90 -17.31 2.53
CA GLY A 17 -27.41 -18.21 3.58
C GLY A 17 -27.45 -17.45 4.90
N CYS A 18 -28.50 -17.62 5.70
CA CYS A 18 -28.66 -18.63 6.77
C CYS A 18 -27.78 -18.33 7.99
N ASP A 19 -28.46 -17.73 8.97
CA ASP A 19 -28.10 -17.56 10.37
C ASP A 19 -27.44 -18.79 11.01
N GLY A 20 -26.41 -18.55 11.79
CA GLY A 20 -25.77 -19.55 12.64
C GLY A 20 -25.09 -18.91 13.84
N ALA A 21 -25.85 -18.62 14.88
CA ALA A 21 -25.33 -18.32 16.21
C ALA A 21 -25.04 -19.62 16.97
N PRO A 22 -23.93 -19.70 17.72
CA PRO A 22 -23.96 -20.41 18.99
C PRO A 22 -23.51 -19.53 20.16
N THR A 23 -24.41 -19.40 21.12
CA THR A 23 -24.16 -19.03 22.52
C THR A 23 -23.37 -20.13 23.21
N GLY A 24 -22.22 -19.81 23.80
CA GLY A 24 -21.46 -20.71 24.66
C GLY A 24 -20.98 -19.97 25.90
N VAL A 25 -21.72 -20.14 27.00
CA VAL A 25 -21.38 -19.71 28.35
C VAL A 25 -20.62 -20.84 29.03
N ASP A 26 -19.40 -20.59 29.51
CA ASP A 26 -18.76 -21.46 30.50
C ASP A 26 -18.30 -20.63 31.69
N ALA A 27 -18.86 -21.00 32.84
CA ALA A 27 -18.58 -20.48 34.15
C ALA A 27 -17.94 -21.61 34.98
N GLY A 28 -16.89 -21.27 35.74
CA GLY A 28 -16.53 -22.03 36.94
C GLY A 28 -15.08 -22.50 36.99
N GLY A 29 -14.39 -22.14 38.07
CA GLY A 29 -13.13 -22.78 38.45
C GLY A 29 -12.20 -21.90 39.28
N VAL A 30 -12.59 -21.55 40.50
CA VAL A 30 -11.68 -21.03 41.54
C VAL A 30 -10.97 -22.21 42.19
N ALA A 31 -9.64 -22.21 42.20
CA ALA A 31 -8.84 -23.03 43.11
C ALA A 31 -7.59 -22.25 43.55
N ASP A 32 -7.60 -21.85 44.81
CA ASP A 32 -6.45 -21.32 45.57
C ASP A 32 -5.47 -22.43 45.95
N GLY A 33 -4.17 -22.10 45.98
CA GLY A 33 -3.23 -22.67 46.93
C GLY A 33 -1.95 -23.29 46.35
N GLY A 34 -0.79 -22.71 46.70
CA GLY A 34 0.51 -23.40 46.62
C GLY A 34 1.72 -22.47 46.55
N ILE A 35 2.46 -22.34 47.66
CA ILE A 35 3.58 -21.42 47.88
C ILE A 35 4.93 -22.05 47.49
N ALA A 36 5.79 -21.20 46.90
CA ALA A 36 7.26 -21.16 46.82
C ALA A 36 8.05 -22.21 46.02
N ASP A 37 8.73 -21.72 44.97
CA ASP A 37 10.14 -22.02 44.77
C ASP A 37 10.88 -20.77 44.24
N SER A 38 12.00 -20.46 44.88
CA SER A 38 12.91 -19.36 44.55
C SER A 38 13.90 -19.84 43.50
N GLY A 39 13.44 -19.93 42.25
CA GLY A 39 14.29 -20.13 41.08
C GLY A 39 14.63 -18.78 40.44
N VAL A 40 15.91 -18.40 40.48
CA VAL A 40 16.44 -17.23 39.75
C VAL A 40 16.15 -17.39 38.25
N PRO A 41 15.34 -16.53 37.60
CA PRO A 41 15.26 -16.53 36.17
C PRO A 41 16.58 -16.00 35.65
N THR A 42 17.33 -16.89 35.01
CA THR A 42 18.41 -16.53 34.11
C THR A 42 17.81 -15.56 33.09
N ASP A 43 18.39 -14.38 32.95
CA ASP A 43 18.11 -13.43 31.87
C ASP A 43 18.44 -14.13 30.54
N GLY A 44 17.52 -14.98 30.10
CA GLY A 44 17.42 -15.48 28.75
C GLY A 44 16.85 -14.35 27.91
N GLY A 45 17.66 -13.29 27.74
CA GLY A 45 17.43 -12.32 26.71
C GLY A 45 17.45 -13.07 25.40
N SER A 46 16.25 -13.48 24.94
CA SER A 46 16.08 -13.82 23.53
C SER A 46 16.65 -12.62 22.79
N PRO A 47 17.64 -12.80 21.91
CA PRO A 47 18.00 -11.73 21.01
C PRO A 47 16.70 -11.35 20.32
N LEU A 48 16.22 -10.13 20.57
CA LEU A 48 15.16 -9.55 19.75
C LEU A 48 15.61 -9.81 18.31
N PRO A 49 14.75 -10.40 17.45
CA PRO A 49 15.09 -10.54 16.06
C PRO A 49 15.56 -9.16 15.58
N PRO A 50 16.65 -9.08 14.79
CA PRO A 50 17.08 -7.80 14.27
C PRO A 50 15.87 -7.16 13.58
N GLU A 51 15.40 -6.04 14.11
CA GLU A 51 14.35 -5.28 13.45
C GLU A 51 14.84 -5.06 12.01
N PRO A 52 14.09 -5.48 10.97
CA PRO A 52 14.47 -5.19 9.60
C PRO A 52 14.24 -3.70 9.36
N VAL A 53 15.12 -2.86 9.90
CA VAL A 53 15.15 -1.43 9.59
C VAL A 53 15.95 -1.29 8.30
N ILE A 54 15.27 -1.49 7.17
CA ILE A 54 15.69 -0.80 5.95
C ILE A 54 14.98 0.55 6.02
N GLY A 55 15.68 1.53 6.62
CA GLY A 55 15.14 2.86 6.90
C GLY A 55 14.69 3.61 5.65
N GLY A 56 13.91 4.67 5.88
CA GLY A 56 13.35 5.56 4.87
C GLY A 56 14.30 5.90 3.72
N MET A 57 14.00 5.37 2.55
CA MET A 57 14.63 5.75 1.29
C MET A 57 13.89 6.94 0.69
N LEU A 58 14.62 7.80 -0.02
CA LEU A 58 14.01 8.81 -0.86
C LEU A 58 13.54 8.16 -2.17
N GLY A 59 12.32 8.49 -2.57
CA GLY A 59 11.73 8.02 -3.82
C GLY A 59 11.16 9.17 -4.66
N GLU A 60 10.86 8.85 -5.91
CA GLU A 60 10.08 9.69 -6.82
C GLU A 60 8.88 8.89 -7.30
N TYR A 61 7.70 9.49 -7.19
CA TYR A 61 6.46 8.96 -7.75
C TYR A 61 6.08 9.72 -9.01
N GLU A 62 5.85 9.02 -10.10
CA GLU A 62 5.47 9.59 -11.39
C GLU A 62 4.08 9.10 -11.80
N VAL A 63 3.18 10.04 -12.15
CA VAL A 63 1.93 9.71 -12.84
C VAL A 63 2.21 9.72 -14.35
N PRO A 64 2.10 8.59 -15.07
CA PRO A 64 2.44 8.52 -16.49
C PRO A 64 1.43 9.30 -17.33
N ILE A 65 1.78 10.53 -17.70
CA ILE A 65 0.96 11.43 -18.51
C ILE A 65 1.78 11.95 -19.69
N ASP A 66 1.17 11.96 -20.87
CA ASP A 66 1.79 12.51 -22.08
C ASP A 66 1.67 14.03 -22.19
N GLY A 67 2.57 14.62 -22.97
CA GLY A 67 2.50 16.04 -23.35
C GLY A 67 2.99 17.00 -22.26
N PRO A 68 2.53 18.28 -22.28
CA PRO A 68 3.09 19.33 -21.42
C PRO A 68 2.94 19.08 -19.91
N LEU A 69 1.97 18.27 -19.49
CA LEU A 69 1.72 17.98 -18.07
C LEU A 69 2.76 17.01 -17.47
N SER A 70 3.48 16.24 -18.29
CA SER A 70 4.52 15.29 -17.85
C SER A 70 5.56 15.93 -16.92
N ALA A 71 5.92 17.20 -17.15
CA ALA A 71 6.87 17.94 -16.33
C ALA A 71 6.38 18.23 -14.90
N TYR A 72 5.08 18.14 -14.66
CA TYR A 72 4.43 18.39 -13.37
C TYR A 72 3.97 17.10 -12.69
N ALA A 73 4.09 15.95 -13.36
CA ALA A 73 3.56 14.67 -12.92
C ALA A 73 4.51 13.86 -12.01
N ARG A 74 5.56 14.51 -11.48
CA ARG A 74 6.56 13.91 -10.60
C ARG A 74 6.48 14.48 -9.19
N TYR A 75 6.46 13.60 -8.21
CA TYR A 75 6.33 13.94 -6.80
C TYR A 75 7.46 13.29 -6.01
N GLN A 76 8.03 14.03 -5.06
CA GLN A 76 9.04 13.50 -4.15
C GLN A 76 8.36 12.71 -3.04
N ILE A 77 8.88 11.52 -2.77
CA ILE A 77 8.46 10.67 -1.65
C ILE A 77 9.62 10.63 -0.66
N THR A 78 9.39 11.16 0.53
CA THR A 78 10.48 11.38 1.51
C THR A 78 10.77 10.14 2.34
N ASP A 79 9.89 9.15 2.31
CA ASP A 79 9.97 7.98 3.16
C ASP A 79 9.36 6.78 2.44
N VAL A 80 10.23 5.96 1.85
CA VAL A 80 9.89 4.69 1.22
C VAL A 80 10.54 3.58 2.03
N HIS A 81 9.74 2.64 2.51
CA HIS A 81 10.21 1.44 3.17
C HIS A 81 10.03 0.26 2.22
N TRP A 82 11.11 -0.49 2.03
CA TRP A 82 11.11 -1.72 1.24
C TRP A 82 11.91 -2.77 1.99
N PHE A 83 11.23 -3.76 2.57
CA PHE A 83 11.85 -4.75 3.45
C PHE A 83 11.26 -6.14 3.29
N HIS A 84 12.02 -7.16 3.72
CA HIS A 84 11.56 -8.53 3.82
C HIS A 84 10.93 -8.74 5.19
N ASP A 85 9.66 -9.15 5.21
CA ASP A 85 9.00 -9.66 6.39
C ASP A 85 9.32 -11.17 6.52
N PRO A 86 10.14 -11.57 7.52
CA PRO A 86 10.56 -12.96 7.68
C PRO A 86 9.45 -13.87 8.23
N ASP A 87 8.48 -13.32 8.96
CA ASP A 87 7.39 -14.08 9.58
C ASP A 87 6.37 -14.53 8.54
N ARG A 88 6.11 -13.66 7.57
CA ARG A 88 5.22 -13.93 6.43
C ARG A 88 5.98 -14.35 5.17
N ASN A 89 7.31 -14.33 5.23
CA ASN A 89 8.23 -14.65 4.14
C ASN A 89 7.89 -13.90 2.82
N ARG A 90 7.72 -12.58 2.88
CA ARG A 90 7.34 -11.75 1.73
C ARG A 90 7.99 -10.36 1.75
N MET A 91 8.05 -9.71 0.61
CA MET A 91 8.46 -8.30 0.54
C MET A 91 7.30 -7.38 0.91
N VAL A 92 7.60 -6.26 1.57
CA VAL A 92 6.63 -5.25 1.97
C VAL A 92 7.09 -3.89 1.45
N LEU A 93 6.16 -3.16 0.84
CA LEU A 93 6.34 -1.79 0.36
C LEU A 93 5.41 -0.86 1.13
N GLU A 94 6.00 0.09 1.85
CA GLU A 94 5.24 1.13 2.56
C GLU A 94 5.74 2.52 2.15
N TYR A 95 4.82 3.44 1.91
CA TYR A 95 5.14 4.85 1.67
C TYR A 95 3.90 5.73 1.79
N THR A 96 4.07 7.06 1.76
CA THR A 96 2.94 8.00 1.78
C THR A 96 2.83 8.78 0.48
N LEU A 97 1.66 8.72 -0.17
CA LEU A 97 1.34 9.59 -1.29
C LEU A 97 1.14 11.04 -0.82
N PRO A 98 1.68 12.03 -1.56
CA PRO A 98 1.62 13.43 -1.15
C PRO A 98 0.22 14.02 -1.36
N ALA A 99 -0.18 14.91 -0.44
CA ALA A 99 -1.45 15.64 -0.51
C ALA A 99 -1.61 16.44 -1.80
N GLU A 100 -0.52 16.92 -2.37
CA GLU A 100 -0.51 17.63 -3.66
C GLU A 100 -1.03 16.80 -4.84
N MET A 101 -1.02 15.47 -4.70
CA MET A 101 -1.49 14.55 -5.75
C MET A 101 -2.95 14.16 -5.52
N ILE A 102 -3.36 13.88 -4.29
CA ILE A 102 -4.66 13.25 -3.98
C ILE A 102 -5.54 14.01 -2.97
N GLY A 103 -5.12 15.21 -2.57
CA GLY A 103 -5.84 16.12 -1.67
C GLY A 103 -5.49 15.97 -0.19
N THR A 104 -5.16 14.76 0.27
CA THR A 104 -4.69 14.48 1.63
C THR A 104 -3.55 13.45 1.62
N PRO A 105 -2.58 13.50 2.54
CA PRO A 105 -1.58 12.44 2.62
C PRO A 105 -2.25 11.08 2.82
N HIS A 106 -1.81 10.06 2.09
CA HIS A 106 -2.37 8.72 2.18
C HIS A 106 -1.25 7.69 2.31
N PHE A 107 -1.27 6.91 3.38
CA PHE A 107 -0.31 5.84 3.60
C PHE A 107 -0.70 4.61 2.78
N LEU A 108 0.28 4.02 2.10
CA LEU A 108 0.16 2.77 1.38
C LEU A 108 0.97 1.68 2.08
N ASP A 109 0.37 0.51 2.10
CA ASP A 109 0.95 -0.75 2.56
C ASP A 109 0.59 -1.80 1.50
N LEU A 110 1.62 -2.27 0.79
CA LEU A 110 1.50 -3.26 -0.28
C LEU A 110 2.40 -4.46 0.04
N ASP A 111 1.78 -5.63 0.10
CA ASP A 111 2.43 -6.88 0.44
C ASP A 111 2.73 -7.69 -0.83
N GLY A 112 3.94 -8.23 -0.91
CA GLY A 112 4.31 -9.28 -1.87
C GLY A 112 3.65 -10.62 -1.55
N ALA A 113 3.63 -11.53 -2.53
CA ALA A 113 3.19 -12.90 -2.28
C ALA A 113 4.21 -13.67 -1.40
N ASP A 114 3.72 -14.63 -0.61
CA ASP A 114 4.59 -15.48 0.21
C ASP A 114 5.61 -16.24 -0.66
N GLY A 115 6.89 -16.08 -0.35
CA GLY A 115 8.01 -16.65 -1.09
C GLY A 115 8.46 -15.84 -2.31
N ASP A 116 7.77 -14.75 -2.66
CA ASP A 116 8.16 -13.85 -3.75
C ASP A 116 9.17 -12.81 -3.24
N LEU A 117 10.45 -13.18 -3.29
CA LEU A 117 11.57 -12.35 -2.81
C LEU A 117 12.50 -11.91 -3.95
N VAL A 118 12.20 -12.29 -5.20
CA VAL A 118 13.10 -12.07 -6.34
C VAL A 118 12.34 -11.32 -7.44
N PRO A 119 12.83 -10.13 -7.86
CA PRO A 119 12.21 -9.37 -8.93
C PRO A 119 12.00 -10.18 -10.23
N PRO A 120 10.89 -9.95 -10.97
CA PRO A 120 9.82 -9.01 -10.67
C PRO A 120 8.94 -9.48 -9.49
N ILE A 121 8.70 -8.59 -8.52
CA ILE A 121 7.89 -8.90 -7.34
C ILE A 121 6.52 -8.26 -7.52
N ALA A 122 5.47 -9.06 -7.44
CA ALA A 122 4.10 -8.55 -7.45
C ALA A 122 3.68 -8.17 -6.03
N VAL A 123 3.18 -6.96 -5.84
CA VAL A 123 2.68 -6.44 -4.55
C VAL A 123 1.20 -6.09 -4.63
N ALA A 124 0.47 -6.25 -3.52
CA ALA A 124 -0.95 -5.94 -3.43
C ALA A 124 -1.36 -5.50 -2.03
N GLY A 125 -2.39 -4.66 -1.94
CA GLY A 125 -2.96 -4.20 -0.68
C GLY A 125 -4.33 -3.58 -0.89
N ALA A 126 -4.88 -2.93 0.14
CA ALA A 126 -6.19 -2.29 0.06
C ALA A 126 -6.24 -1.15 -0.98
N ALA A 127 -5.11 -0.47 -1.19
CA ALA A 127 -4.96 0.63 -2.14
C ALA A 127 -4.90 0.18 -3.61
N GLY A 128 -4.51 -1.07 -3.89
CA GLY A 128 -4.36 -1.56 -5.24
C GLY A 128 -3.26 -2.62 -5.39
N THR A 129 -2.65 -2.67 -6.57
CA THR A 129 -1.62 -3.65 -6.93
C THR A 129 -0.44 -2.98 -7.62
N GLY A 130 0.73 -3.62 -7.59
CA GLY A 130 1.90 -3.18 -8.35
C GLY A 130 2.84 -4.31 -8.72
N VAL A 131 3.79 -4.01 -9.62
CA VAL A 131 4.89 -4.90 -9.99
C VAL A 131 6.19 -4.13 -9.87
N CYS A 132 7.09 -4.64 -9.03
CA CYS A 132 8.38 -4.04 -8.74
C CYS A 132 9.52 -4.78 -9.45
N GLU A 133 10.28 -4.06 -10.27
CA GLU A 133 11.47 -4.54 -10.95
C GLU A 133 12.73 -3.88 -10.37
N GLN A 134 13.81 -4.65 -10.27
CA GLN A 134 15.10 -4.15 -9.80
C GLN A 134 16.12 -4.12 -10.94
N SER A 135 16.79 -2.98 -11.10
CA SER A 135 17.92 -2.80 -12.02
C SER A 135 19.11 -2.18 -11.27
N GLY A 136 20.04 -3.03 -10.83
CA GLY A 136 21.15 -2.61 -9.96
C GLY A 136 20.61 -2.26 -8.57
N THR A 137 20.86 -1.02 -8.10
CA THR A 137 20.30 -0.49 -6.85
C THR A 137 18.90 0.10 -7.03
N ARG A 138 18.49 0.37 -8.27
CA ARG A 138 17.21 1.03 -8.53
C ARG A 138 16.06 0.04 -8.48
N MET A 139 15.07 0.33 -7.65
CA MET A 139 13.77 -0.31 -7.68
C MET A 139 12.78 0.55 -8.48
N THR A 140 11.93 -0.07 -9.28
CA THR A 140 10.86 0.59 -10.04
C THR A 140 9.59 -0.23 -9.92
N CYS A 141 8.57 0.33 -9.25
CA CYS A 141 7.27 -0.29 -9.08
C CYS A 141 6.26 0.41 -9.98
N THR A 142 5.65 -0.34 -10.91
CA THR A 142 4.50 0.14 -11.69
C THR A 142 3.23 -0.28 -10.98
N GLU A 143 2.39 0.68 -10.64
CA GLU A 143 1.27 0.50 -9.72
C GLU A 143 -0.07 0.88 -10.37
N MET A 144 -1.12 0.23 -9.90
CA MET A 144 -2.52 0.45 -10.25
C MET A 144 -3.32 0.61 -8.95
N LEU A 145 -3.54 1.85 -8.53
CA LEU A 145 -4.00 2.23 -7.19
C LEU A 145 -5.50 2.53 -7.12
N THR A 146 -6.32 1.58 -7.58
CA THR A 146 -7.79 1.76 -7.66
C THR A 146 -8.52 1.96 -6.32
N GLY A 147 -7.86 1.67 -5.20
CA GLY A 147 -8.40 1.83 -3.85
C GLY A 147 -8.06 3.16 -3.17
N VAL A 148 -7.27 4.02 -3.81
CA VAL A 148 -6.87 5.32 -3.24
C VAL A 148 -7.93 6.39 -3.56
N PRO A 149 -8.60 6.98 -2.56
CA PRO A 149 -9.54 8.06 -2.80
C PRO A 149 -8.80 9.36 -3.17
N VAL A 150 -9.29 10.05 -4.20
CA VAL A 150 -8.80 11.38 -4.60
C VAL A 150 -9.80 12.44 -4.16
N ASP A 151 -9.39 13.32 -3.24
CA ASP A 151 -10.18 14.47 -2.79
C ASP A 151 -10.02 15.64 -3.76
N LEU A 152 -10.73 15.56 -4.91
CA LEU A 152 -10.75 16.62 -5.91
C LEU A 152 -11.22 17.98 -5.35
N PRO A 153 -12.23 18.06 -4.47
CA PRO A 153 -12.58 19.33 -3.82
C PRO A 153 -11.41 19.98 -3.06
N ALA A 154 -10.60 19.20 -2.33
CA ALA A 154 -9.41 19.74 -1.65
C ALA A 154 -8.35 20.22 -2.66
N ILE A 155 -8.13 19.48 -3.75
CA ILE A 155 -7.22 19.87 -4.84
C ILE A 155 -7.68 21.17 -5.51
N GLU A 156 -8.96 21.31 -5.81
CA GLU A 156 -9.55 22.51 -6.42
C GLU A 156 -9.45 23.72 -5.47
N ALA A 157 -9.64 23.53 -4.16
CA ALA A 157 -9.44 24.57 -3.17
C ALA A 157 -7.96 25.01 -3.07
N ALA A 158 -7.01 24.07 -3.17
CA ALA A 158 -5.59 24.37 -3.20
C ALA A 158 -5.18 25.13 -4.48
N GLU A 159 -5.74 24.74 -5.62
CA GLU A 159 -5.58 25.46 -6.89
C GLU A 159 -6.12 26.90 -6.80
N ALA A 160 -7.35 27.06 -6.28
CA ALA A 160 -8.01 28.37 -6.16
C ALA A 160 -7.28 29.34 -5.20
N THR A 161 -6.59 28.81 -4.20
CA THR A 161 -5.78 29.60 -3.25
C THR A 161 -4.34 29.82 -3.72
N GLY A 162 -3.94 29.19 -4.83
CA GLY A 162 -2.59 29.26 -5.39
C GLY A 162 -1.54 28.48 -4.61
N THR A 163 -1.93 27.61 -3.68
CA THR A 163 -1.00 26.72 -2.97
C THR A 163 -0.59 25.52 -3.83
N LEU A 164 -1.40 25.17 -4.83
CA LEU A 164 -1.11 24.15 -5.83
C LEU A 164 -1.15 24.77 -7.24
N PRO A 165 -0.11 24.59 -8.07
CA PRO A 165 -0.15 25.04 -9.46
C PRO A 165 -1.29 24.36 -10.27
N PRO A 166 -1.94 25.07 -11.21
CA PRO A 166 -3.02 24.50 -12.03
C PRO A 166 -2.63 23.21 -12.77
N GLU A 167 -1.36 23.10 -13.19
CA GLU A 167 -0.84 21.92 -13.88
C GLU A 167 -0.81 20.69 -12.96
N ARG A 168 -0.47 20.86 -11.67
CA ARG A 168 -0.53 19.75 -10.70
C ARG A 168 -1.95 19.35 -10.39
N ALA A 169 -2.87 20.31 -10.27
CA ALA A 169 -4.28 20.01 -10.12
C ALA A 169 -4.82 19.22 -11.34
N ALA A 170 -4.33 19.51 -12.55
CA ALA A 170 -4.67 18.74 -13.74
C ALA A 170 -4.11 17.31 -13.71
N VAL A 171 -2.90 17.09 -13.19
CA VAL A 171 -2.34 15.75 -12.95
C VAL A 171 -3.20 14.97 -11.96
N SER A 172 -3.62 15.59 -10.84
CA SER A 172 -4.53 14.96 -9.86
C SER A 172 -5.86 14.52 -10.48
N ARG A 173 -6.46 15.36 -11.34
CA ARG A 173 -7.67 15.02 -12.08
C ARG A 173 -7.46 13.84 -13.04
N HIS A 174 -6.30 13.76 -13.68
CA HIS A 174 -5.95 12.62 -14.52
C HIS A 174 -5.80 11.33 -13.69
N PHE A 175 -5.03 11.39 -12.60
CA PHE A 175 -4.83 10.25 -11.70
C PHE A 175 -6.15 9.71 -11.12
N ALA A 176 -7.11 10.58 -10.82
CA ALA A 176 -8.45 10.16 -10.37
C ALA A 176 -9.22 9.31 -11.41
N SER A 177 -8.92 9.48 -12.70
CA SER A 177 -9.54 8.71 -13.79
C SER A 177 -8.71 7.50 -14.24
N ASP A 178 -7.39 7.58 -14.07
CA ASP A 178 -6.42 6.55 -14.45
C ASP A 178 -5.35 6.44 -13.34
N PRO A 179 -5.61 5.66 -12.27
CA PRO A 179 -4.81 5.64 -11.05
C PRO A 179 -3.54 4.80 -11.22
N ILE A 180 -2.85 4.98 -12.34
CA ILE A 180 -1.56 4.36 -12.62
C ILE A 180 -0.46 5.27 -12.07
N GLY A 181 0.56 4.68 -11.48
CA GLY A 181 1.77 5.40 -11.11
C GLY A 181 3.02 4.55 -11.20
N ILE A 182 4.16 5.22 -11.09
CA ILE A 182 5.47 4.60 -11.13
C ILE A 182 6.29 5.14 -9.95
N LEU A 183 6.49 4.31 -8.93
CA LEU A 183 7.37 4.60 -7.81
C LEU A 183 8.80 4.16 -8.14
N ARG A 184 9.78 5.04 -7.93
CA ARG A 184 11.20 4.74 -8.09
C ARG A 184 11.99 5.15 -6.87
N PHE A 185 12.90 4.30 -6.42
CA PHE A 185 13.79 4.57 -5.29
C PHE A 185 15.08 3.75 -5.44
N GLU A 186 16.10 4.11 -4.65
CA GLU A 186 17.40 3.43 -4.66
C GLU A 186 17.55 2.63 -3.36
N LEU A 187 17.93 1.36 -3.49
CA LEU A 187 18.27 0.47 -2.39
C LEU A 187 19.69 0.80 -1.86
N PRO A 188 19.94 0.64 -0.54
CA PRO A 188 21.23 0.90 0.08
C PRO A 188 22.34 -0.08 -0.33
#